data_AF-A0A537MIT0-F1
#
_entry.id   AF-A0A537MIT0-F1
#
_cell.length_a   1.000
_cell.length_b   1.000
_cell.length_c   1.000
_cell.angle_alpha   90.00
_cell.angle_beta   90.00
_cell.angle_gamma   90.00
#
_symmetry.space_group_name_H-M   'P 1'
#
loop_
_entity.id
_entity.type
_entity.pdbx_description
1 polymer ?
#
loop_
_entity_poly.entity_id
_entity_poly.type
_entity_poly.pdbx_seq_one_letter_code
_entity_poly.pdbx_strand_id
1 'polypeptide(L)'
;MADISTCLSPVCNATAEGNVAKCPRCGWVMRSSRNIRMRGVLLLLCGVLLLGLMGAITWNMTPALLHAGEEVDGSTFEAKPEQAQMVLTLFWAILAFGAVAAANGTYQIVSGRKSRAMVLISLLLAAAVIAYAWVTYRGLK
;
A
#
# COMPACT_ATOMS: atom_id res chain seq x y z
N MET A 1 -23.82 -1.82 -20.27
CA MET A 1 -22.56 -2.57 -20.41
C MET A 1 -22.79 -3.92 -19.76
N ALA A 2 -22.58 -5.02 -20.50
CA ALA A 2 -22.71 -6.37 -19.91
C ALA A 2 -21.73 -6.51 -18.75
N ASP A 3 -22.21 -6.93 -17.57
CA ASP A 3 -21.36 -7.16 -16.40
C ASP A 3 -20.41 -8.32 -16.71
N ILE A 4 -19.11 -8.04 -16.81
CA ILE A 4 -18.09 -9.09 -16.94
C ILE A 4 -17.67 -9.55 -15.54
N SER A 5 -17.72 -10.85 -15.30
CA SER A 5 -17.25 -11.49 -14.08
C SER A 5 -15.88 -12.15 -14.29
N THR A 6 -14.99 -12.02 -13.32
CA THR A 6 -13.61 -12.55 -13.39
C THR A 6 -13.42 -13.63 -12.32
N CYS A 7 -12.88 -14.83 -12.65
CA CYS A 7 -12.57 -15.87 -11.65
C CYS A 7 -11.50 -15.32 -10.70
N LEU A 8 -11.71 -15.48 -9.39
CA LEU A 8 -10.74 -15.06 -8.37
C LEU A 8 -9.56 -16.04 -8.22
N SER A 9 -9.59 -17.17 -8.93
CA SER A 9 -8.55 -18.19 -8.86
C SER A 9 -7.19 -17.60 -9.28
N PRO A 10 -6.13 -17.85 -8.48
CA PRO A 10 -4.77 -17.45 -8.81
C PRO A 10 -4.16 -18.31 -9.92
N VAL A 11 -4.96 -19.07 -10.69
CA VAL A 11 -4.46 -19.82 -11.86
C VAL A 11 -5.34 -19.56 -13.08
N CYS A 12 -6.66 -19.65 -12.95
CA CYS A 12 -7.56 -19.74 -14.09
C CYS A 12 -7.82 -18.41 -14.85
N ASN A 13 -7.91 -17.26 -14.18
CA ASN A 13 -8.15 -15.93 -14.79
C ASN A 13 -9.29 -15.86 -15.84
N ALA A 14 -10.21 -16.84 -15.87
CA ALA A 14 -11.29 -16.86 -16.84
C ALA A 14 -12.24 -15.68 -16.61
N THR A 15 -12.67 -15.08 -17.72
CA THR A 15 -13.71 -14.05 -17.76
C THR A 15 -14.98 -14.69 -18.34
N ALA A 16 -16.12 -14.34 -17.78
CA ALA A 16 -17.43 -14.74 -18.30
C ALA A 16 -18.30 -13.50 -18.43
N GLU A 17 -19.09 -13.45 -19.51
CA GLU A 17 -20.13 -12.45 -19.70
C GLU A 17 -21.32 -12.78 -18.81
N GLY A 18 -21.78 -11.80 -18.04
CA GLY A 18 -22.83 -11.95 -17.03
C GLY A 18 -22.32 -12.10 -15.60
N ASN A 19 -23.25 -12.04 -14.65
CA ASN A 19 -22.99 -12.24 -13.23
C ASN A 19 -23.05 -13.73 -12.91
N VAL A 20 -21.90 -14.41 -13.02
CA VAL A 20 -21.77 -15.83 -12.68
C VAL A 20 -21.13 -15.94 -11.31
N ALA A 21 -21.75 -16.71 -10.39
CA ALA A 21 -21.25 -16.84 -9.02
C ALA A 21 -20.00 -17.74 -8.92
N LYS A 22 -19.91 -18.78 -9.76
CA LYS A 22 -18.82 -19.74 -9.80
C LYS A 22 -18.25 -19.84 -11.21
N CYS A 23 -16.93 -19.94 -11.32
CA CYS A 23 -16.31 -20.12 -12.61
C CYS A 23 -16.56 -21.54 -13.15
N PRO A 24 -16.99 -21.69 -14.42
CA PRO A 24 -17.20 -23.00 -15.04
C PRO A 24 -15.92 -23.82 -15.22
N ARG A 25 -14.73 -23.18 -15.17
CA ARG A 25 -13.42 -23.86 -15.26
C ARG A 25 -12.80 -24.22 -13.91
N CYS A 26 -12.76 -23.26 -12.97
CA CYS A 26 -12.05 -23.39 -11.69
C CYS A 26 -12.96 -23.85 -10.53
N GLY A 27 -14.29 -23.74 -10.66
CA GLY A 27 -15.23 -23.86 -9.53
C GLY A 27 -15.12 -22.74 -8.48
N TRP A 28 -14.07 -21.91 -8.57
CA TRP A 28 -13.81 -20.77 -7.69
C TRP A 28 -14.82 -19.64 -7.88
N VAL A 29 -14.96 -18.85 -6.82
CA VAL A 29 -15.85 -17.67 -6.80
C VAL A 29 -15.45 -16.70 -7.91
N MET A 30 -16.43 -16.24 -8.66
CA MET A 30 -16.28 -15.17 -9.64
C MET A 30 -16.71 -13.84 -8.99
N ARG A 31 -16.06 -12.74 -9.35
CA ARG A 31 -16.48 -11.40 -8.96
C ARG A 31 -16.76 -10.53 -10.18
N SER A 32 -17.86 -9.79 -10.13
CA SER A 32 -18.14 -8.72 -11.08
C SER A 32 -17.01 -7.70 -11.08
N SER A 33 -16.63 -7.27 -12.27
CA SER A 33 -15.71 -6.16 -12.53
C SER A 33 -16.07 -4.89 -11.77
N ARG A 34 -17.37 -4.64 -11.50
CA ARG A 34 -17.82 -3.48 -10.72
C ARG A 34 -17.33 -3.53 -9.27
N ASN A 35 -17.37 -4.70 -8.63
CA ASN A 35 -16.90 -4.88 -7.26
C ASN A 35 -15.36 -4.80 -7.18
N ILE A 36 -14.66 -5.28 -8.22
CA ILE A 36 -13.20 -5.15 -8.34
C ILE A 36 -12.81 -3.67 -8.47
N ARG A 37 -13.47 -2.92 -9.36
CA ARG A 37 -13.24 -1.48 -9.53
C ARG A 37 -13.49 -0.70 -8.26
N MET A 38 -14.60 -0.95 -7.57
CA MET A 38 -14.95 -0.26 -6.32
C MET A 38 -13.93 -0.51 -5.20
N ARG A 39 -13.40 -1.74 -5.11
CA ARG A 39 -12.26 -2.04 -4.21
C ARG A 39 -10.97 -1.35 -4.66
N GLY A 40 -10.72 -1.26 -5.97
CA GLY A 40 -9.61 -0.50 -6.53
C GLY A 40 -9.68 0.99 -6.18
N VAL A 41 -10.87 1.60 -6.25
CA VAL A 41 -11.11 2.98 -5.81
C VAL A 41 -10.82 3.15 -4.32
N LEU A 42 -11.33 2.24 -3.47
CA LEU A 42 -11.04 2.30 -2.04
C LEU A 42 -9.53 2.19 -1.75
N LEU A 43 -8.85 1.26 -2.41
CA LEU A 43 -7.39 1.10 -2.30
C LEU A 43 -6.62 2.34 -2.77
N LEU A 44 -7.06 2.95 -3.86
CA LEU A 44 -6.47 4.17 -4.38
C LEU A 44 -6.65 5.33 -3.40
N LEU A 45 -7.87 5.52 -2.88
CA LEU A 45 -8.15 6.55 -1.87
C LEU A 45 -7.31 6.35 -0.61
N CYS A 46 -7.24 5.13 -0.08
CA CYS A 46 -6.40 4.81 1.06
C CYS A 46 -4.91 5.08 0.78
N GLY A 47 -4.41 4.68 -0.40
CA GLY A 47 -3.02 4.90 -0.79
C GLY A 47 -2.67 6.37 -0.93
N VAL A 48 -3.53 7.16 -1.60
CA VAL A 48 -3.37 8.60 -1.75
C VAL A 48 -3.44 9.32 -0.41
N LEU A 49 -4.38 8.93 0.46
CA LEU A 49 -4.49 9.50 1.80
C LEU A 49 -3.25 9.18 2.65
N LEU A 50 -2.73 7.96 2.58
CA LEU A 50 -1.48 7.57 3.24
C LEU A 50 -0.30 8.40 2.74
N LEU A 51 -0.16 8.54 1.42
CA LEU A 51 0.89 9.37 0.81
C LEU A 51 0.78 10.84 1.23
N GLY A 52 -0.43 11.40 1.24
CA GLY A 52 -0.68 12.78 1.62
C GLY A 52 -0.35 13.05 3.09
N LEU A 53 -0.86 12.21 4.00
CA LEU A 53 -0.62 12.37 5.44
C LEU A 53 0.85 12.13 5.80
N MET A 54 1.44 11.03 5.32
CA MET A 54 2.85 10.74 5.60
C MET A 54 3.78 11.72 4.91
N GLY A 55 3.43 12.19 3.71
CA GLY A 55 4.18 13.23 3.00
C GLY A 55 4.17 14.55 3.78
N ALA A 56 3.01 14.97 4.28
CA ALA A 56 2.88 16.17 5.10
C ALA A 56 3.67 16.08 6.42
N ILE A 57 3.57 14.94 7.11
CA ILE A 57 4.34 14.69 8.35
C ILE A 57 5.84 14.71 8.04
N THR A 58 6.26 14.01 6.97
CA THR A 58 7.68 13.97 6.58
C THR A 58 8.18 15.37 6.27
N TRP A 59 7.43 16.17 5.50
CA TRP A 59 7.80 17.55 5.15
C TRP A 59 7.99 18.44 6.39
N ASN A 60 7.06 18.36 7.34
CA ASN A 60 7.15 19.14 8.59
C ASN A 60 8.27 18.66 9.52
N MET A 61 8.57 17.36 9.56
CA MET A 61 9.62 16.81 10.43
C MET A 61 11.01 16.83 9.79
N THR A 62 11.11 16.96 8.47
CA THR A 62 12.39 17.02 7.74
C THR A 62 13.37 18.07 8.29
N PRO A 63 12.98 19.34 8.54
CA PRO A 63 13.93 20.33 9.05
C PRO A 63 14.47 19.97 10.45
N ALA A 64 13.61 19.45 11.33
CA ALA A 64 14.00 19.00 12.68
C ALA A 64 14.85 17.72 12.67
N LEU A 65 14.64 16.83 11.70
CA LEU A 65 15.40 15.57 11.54
C LEU A 65 16.76 15.76 10.85
N LEU A 66 16.89 16.75 9.97
CA LEU A 66 18.15 17.07 9.29
C LEU A 66 19.11 17.93 10.13
N HIS A 67 18.58 18.72 11.06
CA HIS A 67 19.37 19.55 12.00
C HIS A 67 19.22 19.02 13.44
N ALA A 68 19.43 17.71 13.63
CA ALA A 68 19.33 17.10 14.95
C ALA A 68 20.35 17.73 15.92
N GLY A 69 19.85 18.36 16.99
CA GLY A 69 20.66 19.08 17.99
C GLY A 69 20.62 20.61 17.91
N GLU A 70 20.00 21.19 16.89
CA GLU A 70 19.72 22.63 16.81
C GLU A 70 18.21 22.89 17.03
N GLU A 71 17.88 24.00 17.71
CA GLU A 71 16.50 24.39 17.93
C GLU A 71 15.95 24.99 16.62
N VAL A 72 15.03 24.27 15.98
CA VAL A 72 14.35 24.73 14.77
C VAL A 72 12.88 24.92 15.10
N ASP A 73 12.41 26.16 14.98
CA ASP A 73 11.00 26.54 15.16
C ASP A 73 10.41 26.22 16.55
N GLY A 74 11.25 26.30 17.61
CA GLY A 74 10.85 26.05 19.01
C GLY A 74 10.67 24.57 19.37
N SER A 75 11.10 23.65 18.50
CA SER A 75 11.12 22.21 18.77
C SER A 75 12.52 21.64 18.56
N THR A 76 13.09 21.04 19.60
CA THR A 76 14.42 20.42 19.55
C THR A 76 14.27 18.91 19.49
N PHE A 77 14.74 18.30 18.41
CA PHE A 77 14.80 16.84 18.31
C PHE A 77 16.06 16.36 19.05
N GLU A 78 15.94 16.06 20.35
CA GLU A 78 17.04 15.59 21.21
C GLU A 78 17.49 14.14 20.92
N ALA A 79 17.01 13.54 19.84
CA ALA A 79 17.36 12.16 19.49
C ALA A 79 18.76 12.07 18.86
N LYS A 80 19.42 10.92 19.05
CA LYS A 80 20.69 10.62 18.37
C LYS A 80 20.49 10.61 16.85
N PRO A 81 21.49 11.00 16.04
CA PRO A 81 21.39 11.00 14.57
C PRO A 81 21.03 9.61 13.99
N GLU A 82 21.44 8.54 14.68
CA GLU A 82 21.07 7.16 14.33
C GLU A 82 19.56 6.90 14.45
N GLN A 83 18.89 7.47 15.45
CA GLN A 83 17.43 7.35 15.60
C GLN A 83 16.68 8.15 14.53
N ALA A 84 17.19 9.33 14.15
CA ALA A 84 16.59 10.14 13.08
C ALA A 84 16.60 9.39 11.73
N GLN A 85 17.71 8.71 11.41
CA GLN A 85 17.79 7.88 10.21
C GLN A 85 16.80 6.71 10.23
N MET A 86 16.64 6.02 11.36
CA MET A 86 15.64 4.94 11.48
C MET A 86 14.21 5.44 11.21
N VAL A 87 13.83 6.59 11.76
CA VAL A 87 12.51 7.19 11.54
C VAL A 87 12.31 7.58 10.07
N LEU A 88 13.31 8.20 9.44
CA LEU A 88 13.26 8.56 8.01
C LEU A 88 13.10 7.33 7.11
N THR A 89 13.83 6.24 7.38
CA THR A 89 13.68 5.01 6.60
C THR A 89 12.30 4.39 6.74
N LEU A 90 11.70 4.43 7.94
CA LEU A 90 10.30 4.01 8.14
C LEU A 90 9.32 4.87 7.35
N PHE A 91 9.48 6.19 7.36
CA PHE A 91 8.63 7.09 6.58
C PHE A 91 8.73 6.79 5.08
N TRP A 92 9.94 6.59 4.55
CA TRP A 92 10.14 6.17 3.17
C TRP A 92 9.50 4.82 2.85
N ALA A 93 9.59 3.85 3.75
CA ALA A 93 8.97 2.54 3.55
C ALA A 93 7.43 2.62 3.53
N ILE A 94 6.83 3.45 4.39
CA ILE A 94 5.38 3.68 4.41
C ILE A 94 4.94 4.45 3.15
N LEU A 95 5.71 5.44 2.71
CA LEU A 95 5.45 6.16 1.45
C LEU A 95 5.52 5.21 0.25
N ALA A 96 6.54 4.35 0.18
CA ALA A 96 6.63 3.32 -0.85
C ALA A 96 5.42 2.37 -0.83
N PHE A 97 4.96 1.98 0.36
CA PHE A 97 3.74 1.18 0.53
C PHE A 97 2.49 1.90 0.00
N GLY A 98 2.31 3.17 0.36
CA GLY A 98 1.23 4.00 -0.14
C GLY A 98 1.24 4.12 -1.67
N ALA A 99 2.41 4.30 -2.27
CA ALA A 99 2.58 4.39 -3.72
C ALA A 99 2.22 3.08 -4.44
N VAL A 100 2.69 1.93 -3.93
CA VAL A 100 2.34 0.62 -4.47
C VAL A 100 0.84 0.34 -4.33
N ALA A 101 0.24 0.70 -3.18
CA ALA A 101 -1.19 0.54 -2.95
C ALA A 101 -2.02 1.41 -3.91
N ALA A 102 -1.63 2.66 -4.12
CA ALA A 102 -2.26 3.56 -5.08
C ALA A 102 -2.15 3.03 -6.51
N ALA A 103 -0.95 2.59 -6.93
CA ALA A 103 -0.73 2.01 -8.26
C ALA A 103 -1.58 0.74 -8.49
N ASN A 104 -1.69 -0.12 -7.47
CA ASN A 104 -2.53 -1.32 -7.50
C ASN A 104 -4.03 -0.98 -7.56
N GLY A 105 -4.45 0.06 -6.85
CA GLY A 105 -5.80 0.62 -6.96
C GLY A 105 -6.10 1.10 -8.38
N THR A 106 -5.21 1.92 -8.96
CA THR A 106 -5.31 2.41 -10.34
C THR A 106 -5.39 1.25 -11.34
N TYR A 107 -4.52 0.25 -11.19
CA TYR A 107 -4.54 -0.93 -12.04
C TYR A 107 -5.87 -1.69 -11.95
N GLN A 108 -6.43 -1.87 -10.75
CA GLN A 108 -7.73 -2.53 -10.55
C GLN A 108 -8.89 -1.73 -11.16
N ILE A 109 -8.82 -0.40 -11.16
CA ILE A 109 -9.83 0.49 -11.75
C ILE A 109 -9.80 0.38 -13.28
N VAL A 110 -8.61 0.52 -13.88
CA VAL A 110 -8.44 0.54 -15.34
C VAL A 110 -8.66 -0.85 -15.94
N SER A 111 -7.99 -1.86 -15.40
CA SER A 111 -8.04 -3.21 -15.97
C SER A 111 -9.29 -3.99 -15.58
N GLY A 112 -9.99 -3.58 -14.51
CA GLY A 112 -11.10 -4.35 -13.92
C GLY A 112 -10.69 -5.74 -13.40
N ARG A 113 -9.38 -6.01 -13.31
CA ARG A 113 -8.80 -7.31 -12.96
C ARG A 113 -7.82 -7.15 -11.79
N LYS A 114 -7.60 -8.24 -11.05
CA LYS A 114 -6.57 -8.31 -10.03
C LYS A 114 -5.27 -8.85 -10.64
N SER A 115 -4.17 -8.11 -10.51
CA SER A 115 -2.83 -8.62 -10.84
C SER A 115 -2.24 -9.36 -9.64
N ARG A 116 -1.85 -10.62 -9.83
CA ARG A 116 -1.16 -11.42 -8.81
C ARG A 116 0.16 -10.79 -8.38
N ALA A 117 0.91 -10.24 -9.35
CA ALA A 117 2.17 -9.56 -9.11
C ALA A 117 2.02 -8.40 -8.12
N MET A 118 1.04 -7.50 -8.30
CA MET A 118 0.87 -6.40 -7.36
C MET A 118 0.38 -6.84 -5.97
N VAL A 119 -0.43 -7.89 -5.88
CA VAL A 119 -0.82 -8.45 -4.57
C VAL A 119 0.42 -8.99 -3.85
N LEU A 120 1.26 -9.76 -4.54
CA LEU A 120 2.52 -10.26 -4.00
C LEU A 120 3.47 -9.13 -3.59
N ILE A 121 3.65 -8.12 -4.44
CA ILE A 121 4.50 -6.95 -4.14
C ILE A 121 3.97 -6.24 -2.89
N SER A 122 2.66 -5.99 -2.79
CA SER A 122 2.08 -5.34 -1.62
C SER A 122 2.23 -6.16 -0.33
N LEU A 123 2.13 -7.49 -0.41
CA LEU A 123 2.34 -8.41 0.71
C LEU A 123 3.80 -8.43 1.16
N LEU A 124 4.74 -8.52 0.21
CA LEU A 124 6.17 -8.49 0.50
C LEU A 124 6.57 -7.15 1.12
N LEU A 125 6.04 -6.04 0.61
CA LEU A 125 6.33 -4.72 1.15
C LEU A 125 5.75 -4.54 2.56
N ALA A 126 4.52 -5.00 2.80
CA ALA A 126 3.92 -5.00 4.13
C ALA A 126 4.73 -5.86 5.13
N ALA A 127 5.17 -7.05 4.70
CA ALA A 127 6.01 -7.92 5.51
C ALA A 127 7.37 -7.26 5.82
N ALA A 128 7.97 -6.56 4.85
CA ALA A 128 9.22 -5.83 5.04
C ALA A 128 9.06 -4.68 6.06
N VAL A 129 7.99 -3.90 5.97
CA VAL A 129 7.69 -2.82 6.95
C VAL A 129 7.48 -3.40 8.35
N ILE A 130 6.71 -4.48 8.48
CA ILE A 130 6.48 -5.15 9.76
C ILE A 130 7.79 -5.69 10.33
N ALA A 131 8.60 -6.38 9.53
CA ALA A 131 9.89 -6.91 9.97
C ALA A 131 10.82 -5.79 10.42
N TYR A 132 10.91 -4.69 9.66
CA TYR A 132 11.72 -3.53 10.03
C TYR A 132 11.25 -2.91 11.34
N ALA A 133 9.95 -2.65 11.48
CA ALA A 133 9.36 -2.11 12.72
C ALA A 133 9.62 -3.03 13.93
N TRP A 134 9.58 -4.35 13.73
CA TRP A 134 9.83 -5.33 14.78
C TRP A 134 11.30 -5.34 15.20
N VAL A 135 12.23 -5.24 14.25
CA VAL A 135 13.68 -5.12 14.52
C VAL A 135 13.97 -3.83 15.29
N THR A 136 13.41 -2.70 14.88
CA THR A 136 13.60 -1.42 15.59
C THR A 136 13.01 -1.47 17.00
N TYR A 137 11.83 -2.06 17.19
CA TYR A 137 11.22 -2.22 18.52
C TYR A 137 12.08 -3.10 19.44
N ARG A 138 12.68 -4.15 18.89
CA ARG A 138 13.54 -5.06 19.66
C ARG A 138 14.89 -4.46 20.01
N GLY A 139 15.43 -3.58 19.16
CA GLY A 139 16.69 -2.86 19.42
C GLY A 139 16.56 -1.68 20.39
N LEU A 140 15.33 -1.24 20.70
CA LEU A 140 15.04 -0.21 21.71
C LEU A 140 14.90 -0.78 23.14
N LYS A 141 14.87 -2.11 23.30
CA LYS A 141 14.90 -2.81 24.59
C LYS A 141 16.32 -3.25 24.92
#